data_AF-A0A7C9DGU4-F1
#
_entry.id   AF-A0A7C9DGU4-F1
#
_cell.length_a   1.000
_cell.length_b   1.000
_cell.length_c   1.000
_cell.angle_alpha   90.00
_cell.angle_beta   90.00
_cell.angle_gamma   90.00
#
_symmetry.space_group_name_H-M   'P 1'
#
loop_
_entity.id
_entity.type
_entity.pdbx_description
1 polymer ?
#
loop_
_entity_poly.entity_id
_entity_poly.type
_entity_poly.pdbx_seq_one_letter_code
_entity_poly.pdbx_strand_id
1 'polypeptide(L)'
;LKHYQIKAQKALYDMLEKSLVFVKDPNPMSVDRDNAEGNGGGVRLFKNSPLGIVFDHKDELQGPRKKPRILPGEEIDEKSKKFKRRVRSVVVEGTDILASAKDACQKSVVKWETKEVAAREAAKREEERVKQLKKIRGEQWLPSIVREMQAQSRVR
;
A
#
# COMPACT_ATOMS: atom_id res chain seq x y z
N LEU A 1 -35.86 12.11 -8.30
CA LEU A 1 -34.73 12.34 -7.36
C LEU A 1 -35.19 13.30 -6.28
N LYS A 2 -34.95 12.99 -5.00
CA LYS A 2 -35.27 13.92 -3.90
C LYS A 2 -34.26 15.08 -3.90
N HIS A 3 -34.65 16.26 -3.41
CA HIS A 3 -33.85 17.48 -3.46
C HIS A 3 -32.42 17.30 -2.90
N TYR A 4 -32.27 16.53 -1.83
CA TYR A 4 -30.96 16.24 -1.22
C TYR A 4 -30.04 15.42 -2.13
N GLN A 5 -30.59 14.53 -2.98
CA GLN A 5 -29.80 13.72 -3.91
C GLN A 5 -29.22 14.60 -5.03
N ILE A 6 -30.01 15.54 -5.53
CA ILE A 6 -29.59 16.52 -6.55
C ILE A 6 -28.50 17.41 -5.98
N LYS A 7 -28.63 17.85 -4.73
CA LYS A 7 -27.63 18.68 -4.04
C LYS A 7 -26.31 17.93 -3.83
N ALA A 8 -26.37 16.67 -3.43
CA ALA A 8 -25.19 15.82 -3.28
C ALA A 8 -24.48 15.57 -4.63
N GLN A 9 -25.26 15.30 -5.68
CA GLN A 9 -24.72 15.08 -7.02
C GLN A 9 -24.04 16.35 -7.57
N LYS A 10 -24.65 17.52 -7.37
CA LYS A 10 -24.05 18.81 -7.76
C LYS A 10 -22.73 19.06 -7.02
N ALA A 11 -22.67 18.80 -5.72
CA ALA A 11 -21.44 18.96 -4.95
C ALA A 11 -20.31 18.03 -5.42
N LEU A 12 -20.65 16.81 -5.83
CA LEU A 12 -19.68 15.87 -6.40
C LEU A 12 -19.15 16.34 -7.76
N TYR A 13 -20.03 16.86 -8.63
CA TYR A 13 -19.60 17.43 -9.91
C TYR A 13 -18.68 18.64 -9.74
N ASP A 14 -19.04 19.58 -8.84
CA ASP A 14 -18.20 20.74 -8.52
C ASP A 14 -16.82 20.34 -7.99
N MET A 15 -16.72 19.24 -7.22
CA MET A 15 -15.44 18.72 -6.73
C MET A 15 -14.61 18.10 -7.87
N LEU A 16 -15.24 17.33 -8.76
CA LEU A 16 -14.57 16.73 -9.90
C LEU A 16 -14.01 17.79 -10.84
N GLU A 17 -14.80 18.80 -11.19
CA GLU A 17 -14.40 19.90 -12.07
C GLU A 17 -13.23 20.71 -11.49
N LYS A 18 -13.21 20.95 -10.17
CA LYS A 18 -12.09 21.61 -9.50
C LYS A 18 -10.83 20.75 -9.40
N SER A 19 -10.99 19.43 -9.33
CA SER A 19 -9.88 18.48 -9.16
C SER A 19 -9.22 18.06 -10.48
N LEU A 20 -9.95 18.12 -11.61
CA LEU A 20 -9.48 17.62 -12.90
C LEU A 20 -9.05 18.78 -13.80
N VAL A 21 -7.74 19.01 -13.87
CA VAL A 21 -7.15 19.84 -14.94
C VAL A 21 -6.91 18.93 -16.14
N PHE A 22 -7.78 19.02 -17.16
CA PHE A 22 -7.58 18.32 -18.41
C PHE A 22 -6.46 19.00 -19.20
N VAL A 23 -5.26 18.42 -19.18
CA VAL A 23 -4.20 18.77 -20.12
C VAL A 23 -4.63 18.25 -21.48
N LYS A 24 -5.12 19.16 -22.32
CA LYS A 24 -5.54 18.86 -23.68
C LYS A 24 -4.29 18.88 -24.57
N ASP A 25 -3.51 17.81 -24.55
CA ASP A 25 -2.44 17.63 -25.53
C ASP A 25 -3.04 17.14 -26.86
N PRO A 26 -2.83 17.86 -27.98
CA PRO A 26 -3.11 17.34 -29.29
C PRO A 26 -1.84 16.68 -29.82
N ASN A 27 -1.78 15.34 -29.81
CA ASN A 27 -1.28 14.68 -31.01
C ASN A 27 -1.69 13.19 -31.09
N PRO A 28 -2.36 12.78 -32.18
CA PRO A 28 -2.46 11.38 -32.51
C PRO A 28 -1.07 10.93 -32.98
N MET A 29 -0.43 10.02 -32.24
CA MET A 29 0.72 9.29 -32.76
C MET A 29 0.33 8.66 -34.08
N SER A 30 0.94 9.18 -35.16
CA SER A 30 1.01 8.54 -36.45
C SER A 30 1.53 7.13 -36.24
N VAL A 31 0.64 6.17 -36.42
CA VAL A 31 0.99 4.77 -36.64
C VAL A 31 1.63 4.72 -38.02
N ASP A 32 2.93 5.03 -38.08
CA ASP A 32 3.78 4.63 -39.18
C ASP A 32 3.92 3.10 -39.12
N ARG A 33 2.88 2.47 -39.68
CA ARG A 33 3.01 1.24 -40.42
C ARG A 33 4.04 1.54 -41.50
N ASP A 34 5.30 1.16 -41.26
CA ASP A 34 6.27 0.73 -42.25
C ASP A 34 7.57 0.35 -41.55
N ASN A 35 7.66 -0.94 -41.23
CA ASN A 35 8.86 -1.80 -41.34
C ASN A 35 8.47 -3.18 -40.78
N ALA A 36 7.47 -3.78 -41.43
CA ALA A 36 7.19 -5.19 -41.30
C ALA A 36 8.19 -5.94 -42.20
N GLU A 37 9.46 -5.97 -41.82
CA GLU A 37 10.40 -6.94 -42.37
C GLU A 37 11.11 -7.64 -41.22
N GLY A 38 10.94 -8.97 -41.24
CA GLY A 38 11.01 -9.83 -40.08
C GLY A 38 12.34 -9.79 -39.34
N ASN A 39 12.24 -9.74 -38.02
CA ASN A 39 13.02 -10.64 -37.20
C ASN A 39 12.37 -10.79 -35.82
N GLY A 40 12.49 -11.99 -35.24
CA GLY A 40 11.78 -12.47 -34.05
C GLY A 40 11.46 -11.41 -33.00
N GLY A 41 10.18 -11.32 -32.63
CA GLY A 41 9.64 -10.34 -31.70
C GLY A 41 10.55 -10.11 -30.50
N GLY A 42 11.02 -8.88 -30.35
CA GLY A 42 11.92 -8.50 -29.27
C GLY A 42 11.97 -6.99 -29.10
N VAL A 43 12.29 -6.54 -27.89
CA VAL A 43 12.35 -5.10 -27.56
C VAL A 43 13.77 -4.58 -27.84
N ARG A 44 13.86 -3.46 -28.57
CA ARG A 44 15.11 -2.69 -28.77
C ARG A 44 15.04 -1.41 -27.95
N LEU A 45 16.12 -1.10 -27.23
CA LEU A 45 16.24 0.14 -26.47
C LEU A 45 16.52 1.34 -27.37
N PHE A 46 17.27 1.14 -28.47
CA PHE A 46 17.60 2.19 -29.44
C PHE A 46 17.46 1.68 -30.87
N LYS A 47 17.26 2.62 -31.82
CA LYS A 47 17.01 2.31 -33.25
C LYS A 47 18.12 1.50 -33.93
N ASN A 48 19.36 1.56 -33.42
CA ASN A 48 20.51 0.85 -33.98
C ASN A 48 21.13 -0.18 -33.01
N SER A 49 20.53 -0.42 -31.84
CA SER A 49 21.06 -1.41 -30.89
C SER A 49 20.68 -2.84 -31.29
N PRO A 50 21.45 -3.86 -30.91
CA PRO A 50 20.97 -5.24 -30.98
C PRO A 50 19.69 -5.43 -30.16
N LEU A 51 18.91 -6.46 -30.49
CA LEU A 51 17.70 -6.86 -29.76
C LEU A 51 18.11 -7.34 -28.36
N GLY A 52 17.71 -6.61 -27.32
CA GLY A 52 18.13 -6.91 -25.94
C GLY A 52 17.31 -8.01 -25.29
N ILE A 53 16.02 -8.07 -25.61
CA ILE A 53 15.09 -9.10 -25.12
C ILE A 53 14.43 -9.73 -26.34
N VAL A 54 14.67 -11.02 -26.56
CA VAL A 54 14.01 -11.81 -27.60
C VAL A 54 12.87 -12.56 -26.93
N PHE A 55 11.63 -12.35 -27.37
CA PHE A 55 10.50 -13.14 -26.91
C PHE A 55 10.59 -14.51 -27.58
N ASP A 56 10.95 -15.57 -26.83
CA ASP A 56 10.84 -16.92 -27.34
C ASP A 56 9.35 -17.28 -27.44
N HIS A 57 8.84 -17.49 -28.65
CA HIS A 57 7.40 -17.73 -28.87
C HIS A 57 6.97 -19.14 -28.42
N LYS A 58 7.88 -19.90 -27.81
CA LYS A 58 7.63 -21.27 -27.34
C LYS A 58 6.75 -21.33 -26.09
N ASP A 59 6.69 -20.24 -25.33
CA ASP A 59 5.85 -20.11 -24.14
C ASP A 59 4.65 -19.18 -24.38
N GLU A 60 4.08 -19.18 -25.60
CA GLU A 60 2.69 -18.75 -25.74
C GLU A 60 1.82 -19.67 -24.88
N LEU A 61 1.49 -19.22 -23.66
CA LEU A 61 0.46 -19.84 -22.84
C LEU A 61 -0.75 -20.02 -23.74
N GLN A 62 -1.04 -21.27 -24.14
CA GLN A 62 -2.24 -21.63 -24.89
C GLN A 62 -3.46 -21.46 -23.97
N GLY A 63 -3.70 -20.24 -23.50
CA GLY A 63 -4.95 -19.85 -22.91
C GLY A 63 -6.06 -20.09 -23.93
N PRO A 64 -7.29 -20.37 -23.48
CA PRO A 64 -8.42 -20.56 -24.38
C PRO A 64 -8.59 -19.32 -25.27
N ARG A 65 -8.27 -19.46 -26.56
CA ARG A 65 -8.41 -18.40 -27.58
C ARG A 65 -9.87 -18.00 -27.82
N LYS A 66 -10.81 -18.84 -27.39
CA LYS A 66 -12.25 -18.59 -27.48
C LYS A 66 -12.71 -17.90 -26.21
N LYS A 67 -13.38 -16.74 -26.36
CA LYS A 67 -14.10 -16.09 -25.26
C LYS A 67 -15.09 -17.09 -24.66
N PRO A 68 -15.12 -17.29 -23.33
CA PRO A 68 -16.12 -18.13 -22.71
C PRO A 68 -17.50 -17.58 -23.05
N ARG A 69 -18.37 -18.44 -23.58
CA ARG A 69 -19.74 -18.07 -23.91
C ARG A 69 -20.55 -18.09 -22.61
N ILE A 70 -20.47 -17.01 -21.85
CA ILE A 70 -21.28 -16.79 -20.66
C ILE A 70 -22.70 -16.53 -21.16
N LEU A 71 -23.55 -17.54 -21.08
CA LEU A 71 -24.98 -17.36 -21.31
C LEU A 71 -25.55 -16.54 -20.15
N PRO A 72 -26.50 -15.63 -20.40
CA PRO A 72 -27.31 -15.08 -19.32
C PRO A 72 -27.85 -16.24 -18.49
N GLY A 73 -27.54 -16.22 -17.20
CA GLY A 73 -27.98 -17.28 -16.29
C GLY A 73 -29.50 -17.36 -16.25
N GLU A 74 -30.02 -18.52 -15.84
CA GLU A 74 -31.43 -18.73 -15.55
C GLU A 74 -31.96 -17.58 -14.67
N GLU A 75 -33.13 -17.05 -15.04
CA GLU A 75 -33.73 -15.88 -14.39
C GLU A 75 -33.84 -16.13 -12.88
N ILE A 76 -33.16 -15.30 -12.09
CA ILE A 76 -33.03 -15.54 -10.66
C ILE A 76 -34.32 -15.12 -9.98
N ASP A 77 -35.14 -16.09 -9.60
CA ASP A 77 -36.28 -15.84 -8.73
C ASP A 77 -35.82 -15.53 -7.30
N GLU A 78 -35.89 -14.26 -6.90
CA GLU A 78 -35.54 -13.78 -5.56
C GLU A 78 -36.41 -14.41 -4.46
N LYS A 79 -37.63 -14.87 -4.80
CA LYS A 79 -38.53 -15.53 -3.85
C LYS A 79 -38.21 -17.03 -3.71
N SER A 80 -37.44 -17.60 -4.64
CA SER A 80 -37.06 -19.01 -4.63
C SER A 80 -36.29 -19.39 -3.37
N LYS A 81 -36.59 -20.59 -2.84
CA LYS A 81 -35.85 -21.18 -1.72
C LYS A 81 -34.36 -21.32 -2.03
N LYS A 82 -34.00 -21.64 -3.28
CA LYS A 82 -32.60 -21.77 -3.70
C LYS A 82 -31.85 -20.43 -3.60
N PHE A 83 -32.49 -19.34 -4.02
CA PHE A 83 -31.93 -17.99 -3.90
C PHE A 83 -31.74 -17.58 -2.43
N LYS A 84 -32.78 -17.71 -1.60
CA LYS A 84 -32.71 -17.36 -0.18
C LYS A 84 -31.68 -18.19 0.60
N ARG A 85 -31.51 -19.46 0.26
CA ARG A 85 -30.49 -20.33 0.86
C ARG A 85 -29.08 -19.88 0.48
N ARG A 86 -28.87 -19.52 -0.79
CA ARG A 86 -27.60 -19.02 -1.32
C ARG A 86 -27.23 -17.65 -0.75
N VAL A 87 -28.20 -16.77 -0.53
CA VAL A 87 -28.00 -15.51 0.19
C VAL A 87 -27.64 -15.78 1.65
N ARG A 88 -28.38 -16.64 2.35
CA ARG A 88 -28.07 -16.99 3.76
C ARG A 88 -26.70 -17.63 3.95
N SER A 89 -26.22 -18.45 3.01
CA SER A 89 -24.88 -19.04 3.08
C SER A 89 -23.75 -18.03 2.87
N VAL A 90 -24.04 -16.89 2.23
CA VAL A 90 -23.07 -15.82 1.96
C VAL A 90 -23.13 -14.72 3.02
N VAL A 91 -24.28 -14.54 3.66
CA VAL A 91 -24.46 -13.61 4.77
C VAL A 91 -23.64 -14.10 5.96
N VAL A 92 -22.49 -13.48 6.16
CA VAL A 92 -21.74 -13.54 7.42
C VAL A 92 -22.54 -12.76 8.45
N GLU A 93 -22.81 -13.34 9.62
CA GLU A 93 -23.49 -12.61 10.68
C GLU A 93 -22.64 -11.41 11.11
N GLY A 94 -23.25 -10.22 11.20
CA GLY A 94 -22.52 -9.00 11.55
C GLY A 94 -21.85 -9.06 12.93
N THR A 95 -22.38 -9.90 13.82
CA THR A 95 -21.82 -10.23 15.13
C THR A 95 -20.45 -10.89 15.03
N ASP A 96 -20.28 -11.83 14.09
CA ASP A 96 -19.03 -12.56 13.91
C ASP A 96 -17.93 -11.65 13.37
N ILE A 97 -18.29 -10.71 12.47
CA ILE A 97 -17.37 -9.70 11.95
C ILE A 97 -16.90 -8.79 13.09
N LEU A 98 -17.82 -8.33 13.93
CA LEU A 98 -17.50 -7.47 15.07
C LEU A 98 -16.64 -8.21 16.12
N ALA A 99 -16.94 -9.47 16.39
CA ALA A 99 -16.14 -10.30 17.29
C ALA A 99 -14.72 -10.50 16.75
N SER A 100 -14.59 -10.92 15.48
CA SER A 100 -13.31 -11.10 14.83
C SER A 100 -12.48 -9.81 14.78
N ALA A 101 -13.12 -8.66 14.57
CA ALA A 101 -12.45 -7.36 14.55
C ALA A 101 -11.93 -6.98 15.94
N LYS A 102 -12.72 -7.21 17.00
CA LYS A 102 -12.30 -6.98 18.39
C LYS A 102 -11.12 -7.87 18.78
N ASP A 103 -11.18 -9.15 18.43
CA ASP A 103 -10.10 -10.10 18.72
C ASP A 103 -8.81 -9.72 18.00
N ALA A 104 -8.89 -9.32 16.72
CA ALA A 104 -7.74 -8.86 15.97
C ALA A 104 -7.14 -7.58 16.58
N CYS A 105 -7.99 -6.65 17.01
CA CYS A 105 -7.58 -5.43 17.71
C CYS A 105 -6.82 -5.77 19.00
N GLN A 106 -7.40 -6.59 19.89
CA GLN A 106 -6.75 -7.00 21.14
C GLN A 106 -5.41 -7.68 20.89
N LYS A 107 -5.32 -8.60 19.93
CA LYS A 107 -4.05 -9.26 19.58
C LYS A 107 -2.98 -8.25 19.16
N SER A 108 -3.37 -7.23 18.40
CA SER A 108 -2.44 -6.19 17.96
C SER A 108 -1.97 -5.32 19.11
N VAL A 109 -2.86 -4.95 20.04
CA VAL A 109 -2.54 -4.16 21.23
C VAL A 109 -1.53 -4.92 22.11
N VAL A 110 -1.80 -6.18 22.43
CA VAL A 110 -0.88 -7.03 23.22
C VAL A 110 0.48 -7.15 22.54
N LYS A 111 0.51 -7.31 21.21
CA LYS A 111 1.76 -7.36 20.44
C LYS A 111 2.55 -6.04 20.50
N TRP A 112 1.87 -4.91 20.54
CA TRP A 112 2.51 -3.60 20.68
C TRP A 112 3.05 -3.39 22.09
N GLU A 113 2.27 -3.72 23.11
CA GLU A 113 2.69 -3.62 24.51
C GLU A 113 3.92 -4.48 24.81
N THR A 114 3.93 -5.73 24.33
CA THR A 114 5.09 -6.62 24.49
C THR A 114 6.35 -6.08 23.81
N LYS A 115 6.21 -5.47 22.61
CA LYS A 115 7.32 -4.80 21.93
C LYS A 115 7.80 -3.56 22.69
N GLU A 116 6.90 -2.75 23.22
CA GLU A 116 7.26 -1.59 24.03
C GLU A 116 8.03 -1.99 25.28
N VAL A 117 7.56 -3.01 26.00
CA VAL A 117 8.25 -3.51 27.19
C VAL A 117 9.65 -4.02 26.83
N ALA A 118 9.78 -4.82 25.77
CA ALA A 118 11.07 -5.31 25.29
C ALA A 118 12.02 -4.18 24.86
N ALA A 119 11.50 -3.15 24.18
CA ALA A 119 12.29 -1.98 23.78
C ALA A 119 12.76 -1.17 24.99
N ARG A 120 11.89 -0.97 26.00
CA ARG A 120 12.25 -0.28 27.25
C ARG A 120 13.32 -1.03 28.03
N GLU A 121 13.23 -2.36 28.10
CA GLU A 121 14.27 -3.17 28.73
C GLU A 121 15.60 -3.11 27.97
N ALA A 122 15.57 -3.17 26.64
CA ALA A 122 16.77 -3.04 25.81
C ALA A 122 17.44 -1.67 25.98
N ALA A 123 16.64 -0.59 26.04
CA ALA A 123 17.14 0.75 26.30
C ALA A 123 17.83 0.84 27.67
N LYS A 124 17.22 0.28 28.73
CA LYS A 124 17.84 0.24 30.07
C LYS A 124 19.17 -0.53 30.07
N ARG A 125 19.24 -1.68 29.42
CA ARG A 125 20.51 -2.46 29.31
C ARG A 125 21.59 -1.66 28.59
N GLU A 126 21.22 -0.94 27.52
CA GLU A 126 22.17 -0.10 26.79
C GLU A 126 22.61 1.11 27.62
N GLU A 127 21.71 1.76 28.34
CA GLU A 127 22.05 2.84 29.27
C GLU A 127 23.03 2.38 30.36
N GLU A 128 22.81 1.19 30.93
CA GLU A 128 23.72 0.58 31.90
C GLU A 128 25.09 0.28 31.28
N ARG A 129 25.13 -0.27 30.06
CA ARG A 129 26.37 -0.51 29.30
C ARG A 129 27.13 0.79 29.05
N VAL A 130 26.43 1.84 28.61
CA VAL A 130 27.01 3.17 28.38
C VAL A 130 27.52 3.77 29.69
N LYS A 131 26.78 3.61 30.80
CA LYS A 131 27.22 4.08 32.13
C LYS A 131 28.48 3.37 32.59
N GLN A 132 28.61 2.06 32.35
CA GLN A 132 29.83 1.31 32.65
C GLN A 132 31.01 1.76 31.78
N LEU A 133 30.80 1.96 30.48
CA LEU A 133 31.83 2.51 29.59
C LEU A 133 32.30 3.90 30.02
N LYS A 134 31.38 4.77 30.41
CA LYS A 134 31.71 6.10 30.95
C LYS A 134 32.56 6.04 32.22
N LYS A 135 32.31 5.05 33.09
CA LYS A 135 33.16 4.80 34.27
C LYS A 135 34.57 4.36 33.87
N ILE A 136 34.70 3.39 32.96
CA ILE A 136 36.00 2.86 32.51
C ILE A 136 36.82 3.94 31.79
N ARG A 137 36.17 4.75 30.95
CA ARG A 137 36.80 5.84 30.20
C ARG A 137 37.17 7.05 31.08
N GLY A 138 36.81 7.03 32.36
CA GLY A 138 37.15 8.08 33.32
C GLY A 138 36.32 9.36 33.17
N GLU A 139 35.25 9.37 32.37
CA GLU A 139 34.41 10.54 32.02
C GLU A 139 33.56 11.11 33.18
N GLN A 140 33.82 10.73 34.44
CA GLN A 140 33.13 11.29 35.61
C GLN A 140 33.49 12.76 35.91
N TRP A 141 34.66 13.21 35.44
CA TRP A 141 35.13 14.59 35.58
C TRP A 141 34.39 15.59 34.68
N LEU A 142 33.75 15.15 33.57
CA LEU A 142 33.10 16.07 32.61
C LEU A 142 31.97 16.92 33.23
N PRO A 143 31.02 16.37 34.02
CA PRO A 143 30.02 17.19 34.70
C PRO A 143 30.57 18.07 35.84
N SER A 144 31.71 17.71 36.43
CA SER A 144 32.39 18.58 37.41
C SER A 144 33.08 19.74 36.72
N ILE A 145 33.73 19.53 35.59
CA ILE A 145 34.34 20.59 34.78
C ILE A 145 33.32 21.56 34.22
N VAL A 146 32.19 21.06 33.73
CA VAL A 146 31.12 21.95 33.25
C VAL A 146 30.61 22.83 34.39
N ARG A 147 30.48 22.28 35.61
CA ARG A 147 30.12 23.07 36.81
C ARG A 147 31.19 24.07 37.21
N GLU A 148 32.46 23.68 37.14
CA GLU A 148 33.60 24.54 37.47
C GLU A 148 33.75 25.69 36.47
N MET A 149 33.64 25.42 35.17
CA MET A 149 33.63 26.42 34.11
C MET A 149 32.45 27.40 34.25
N GLN A 150 31.25 26.92 34.60
CA GLN A 150 30.08 27.78 34.85
C GLN A 150 30.23 28.63 36.11
N ALA A 151 30.86 28.10 37.16
CA ALA A 151 31.17 28.87 38.36
C ALA A 151 32.19 29.98 38.05
N GLN A 152 33.24 29.65 37.28
CA GLN A 152 34.25 30.62 36.83
C GLN A 152 33.67 31.69 35.90
N SER A 153 32.68 31.37 35.06
CA SER A 153 32.02 32.36 34.19
C SER A 153 31.05 33.28 34.93
N ARG A 154 30.56 32.90 36.12
CA ARG A 154 29.64 33.70 36.93
C ARG A 154 30.34 34.62 37.93
N VAL A 155 31.64 34.40 38.17
CA VAL A 155 32.48 35.17 39.11
C VAL A 155 33.28 36.27 38.37
N ARG A 156 33.09 36.42 37.06
CA ARG A 156 33.61 37.54 36.26
C ARG A 156 32.54 38.58 35.98
#